data_AF-A0AAV1EX90-F1
#
_entry.id   AF-A0AAV1EX90-F1
#
_cell.length_a   1.000
_cell.length_b   1.000
_cell.length_c   1.000
_cell.angle_alpha   90.00
_cell.angle_beta   90.00
_cell.angle_gamma   90.00
#
_symmetry.space_group_name_H-M   'P 1'
#
loop_
_entity.id
_entity.type
_entity.pdbx_description
1 polymer ?
#
loop_
_entity_poly.entity_id
_entity_poly.type
_entity_poly.pdbx_seq_one_letter_code
_entity_poly.pdbx_strand_id
1 'polypeptide(L)'
;MLRDELHKIERDRLATDPPGPSPNDEPPAKRTRNDRKNNSLLGMFQAIIAENAEPAQQPENSRVDLRSYLLEPTIELKRCPLEYWRSNESCYGLLSQLARKYLSSPCTSVDSERLFSGAGNVMTEKRN
;
A
#
# COMPACT_ATOMS: atom_id res chain seq x y z
N MET A 1 40.70 -27.02 -33.05
CA MET A 1 39.76 -27.85 -32.26
C MET A 1 38.50 -27.05 -31.92
N LEU A 2 37.87 -26.47 -32.94
CA LEU A 2 36.66 -25.64 -32.86
C LEU A 2 35.86 -25.80 -34.16
N ARG A 3 35.98 -26.99 -34.79
CA ARG A 3 35.31 -27.39 -36.02
C ARG A 3 34.46 -28.67 -35.87
N ASP A 4 34.59 -29.39 -34.75
CA ASP A 4 33.81 -30.60 -34.51
C ASP A 4 32.52 -30.36 -33.70
N GLU A 5 32.34 -29.17 -33.13
CA GLU A 5 31.11 -28.81 -32.39
C GLU A 5 30.03 -28.11 -33.25
N LEU A 6 30.35 -27.71 -34.49
CA LEU A 6 29.38 -27.08 -35.41
C LEU A 6 28.62 -28.09 -36.28
N HIS A 7 29.12 -29.33 -36.42
CA HIS A 7 28.42 -30.40 -37.17
C HIS A 7 27.34 -31.12 -36.36
N LYS A 8 27.12 -30.73 -35.09
CA LYS A 8 26.06 -31.26 -34.22
C LYS A 8 24.79 -30.38 -34.22
N ILE A 9 24.91 -29.14 -34.69
CA ILE A 9 23.80 -28.17 -34.77
C ILE A 9 23.12 -28.20 -36.17
N GLU A 10 23.78 -28.76 -37.18
CA GLU A 10 23.29 -28.81 -38.58
C GLU A 10 22.39 -30.02 -38.91
N ARG A 11 22.08 -30.90 -37.94
CA ARG A 11 21.20 -32.07 -38.18
C ARG A 11 19.71 -31.87 -37.85
N ASP A 12 19.33 -30.70 -37.33
CA ASP A 12 17.96 -30.48 -36.82
C ASP A 12 17.13 -29.46 -37.62
N ARG A 13 17.48 -29.11 -38.86
CA ARG A 13 16.59 -28.29 -39.72
C ARG A 13 16.54 -28.70 -41.20
N LEU A 14 15.29 -28.85 -41.66
CA LEU A 14 14.76 -29.02 -43.04
C LEU A 14 14.88 -30.43 -43.65
N ALA A 15 13.84 -31.09 -44.18
CA ALA A 15 12.48 -30.71 -44.59
C ALA A 15 11.57 -31.95 -44.49
N THR A 16 10.24 -31.88 -44.32
CA THR A 16 9.25 -31.83 -45.41
C THR A 16 7.82 -31.75 -44.79
N ASP A 17 6.99 -30.77 -45.19
CA ASP A 17 5.54 -30.63 -44.87
C ASP A 17 4.65 -31.61 -45.71
N PRO A 18 3.29 -31.67 -45.58
CA PRO A 18 2.36 -31.75 -44.43
C PRO A 18 1.39 -32.98 -44.57
N PRO A 19 0.34 -33.16 -43.73
CA PRO A 19 -1.00 -32.85 -44.27
C PRO A 19 -2.01 -32.30 -43.24
N GLY A 20 -2.80 -31.30 -43.68
CA GLY A 20 -4.26 -31.14 -43.49
C GLY A 20 -4.88 -31.00 -42.08
N PRO A 21 -5.86 -30.08 -41.89
CA PRO A 21 -6.59 -29.98 -40.61
C PRO A 21 -7.60 -31.13 -40.50
N SER A 22 -7.49 -31.97 -39.46
CA SER A 22 -8.52 -32.94 -39.10
C SER A 22 -9.49 -32.30 -38.10
N PRO A 23 -10.81 -32.32 -38.35
CA PRO A 23 -11.78 -31.51 -37.60
C PRO A 23 -12.40 -32.33 -36.47
N ASN A 24 -11.72 -32.54 -35.33
CA ASN A 24 -12.37 -33.17 -34.15
C ASN A 24 -11.64 -33.04 -32.79
N ASP A 25 -10.81 -32.02 -32.55
CA ASP A 25 -10.28 -31.76 -31.20
C ASP A 25 -10.94 -30.53 -30.58
N GLU A 26 -11.87 -30.81 -29.68
CA GLU A 26 -12.55 -29.88 -28.79
C GLU A 26 -11.52 -29.03 -27.99
N PRO A 27 -11.63 -27.69 -27.95
CA PRO A 27 -10.66 -26.86 -27.25
C PRO A 27 -10.72 -27.14 -25.74
N PRO A 28 -9.56 -27.23 -25.04
CA PRO A 28 -9.56 -27.47 -23.60
C PRO A 28 -10.35 -26.35 -22.92
N ALA A 29 -11.30 -26.73 -22.07
CA ALA A 29 -12.21 -25.83 -21.38
C ALA A 29 -11.46 -24.60 -20.85
N LYS A 30 -11.91 -23.41 -21.23
CA LYS A 30 -11.43 -22.15 -20.66
C LYS A 30 -11.52 -22.28 -19.14
N ARG A 31 -10.38 -22.40 -18.47
CA ARG A 31 -10.30 -22.34 -17.00
C ARG A 31 -11.12 -21.13 -16.57
N THR A 32 -12.25 -21.39 -15.92
CA THR A 32 -13.13 -20.32 -15.49
C THR A 32 -12.32 -19.45 -14.55
N ARG A 33 -12.48 -18.13 -14.68
CA ARG A 33 -11.79 -17.08 -13.90
C ARG A 33 -11.82 -17.31 -12.38
N ASN A 34 -12.70 -18.20 -11.90
CA ASN A 34 -12.94 -18.49 -10.51
C ASN A 34 -11.85 -19.36 -9.86
N ASP A 35 -11.15 -20.22 -10.60
CA ASP A 35 -10.12 -21.12 -10.04
C ASP A 35 -8.81 -20.37 -9.67
N ARG A 36 -8.64 -19.16 -10.20
CA ARG A 36 -7.48 -18.28 -9.92
C ARG A 36 -7.64 -17.41 -8.69
N LYS A 37 -8.80 -17.37 -8.04
CA LYS A 37 -9.02 -16.44 -6.92
C LYS A 37 -8.13 -16.77 -5.73
N ASN A 38 -7.86 -18.05 -5.50
CA ASN A 38 -7.07 -18.56 -4.38
C ASN A 38 -5.57 -18.25 -4.55
N ASN A 39 -5.10 -18.18 -5.81
CA ASN A 39 -3.70 -17.92 -6.17
C ASN A 39 -3.48 -16.48 -6.66
N SER A 40 -4.53 -15.66 -6.64
CA SER A 40 -4.42 -14.25 -6.98
C SER A 40 -3.76 -13.53 -5.81
N LEU A 41 -2.86 -12.60 -6.11
CA LEU A 41 -2.29 -11.70 -5.11
C LEU A 41 -3.38 -11.01 -4.27
N LEU A 42 -4.53 -10.69 -4.88
CA LEU A 42 -5.67 -10.13 -4.17
C LEU A 42 -6.30 -11.15 -3.19
N GLY A 43 -6.36 -12.42 -3.57
CA GLY A 43 -6.83 -13.49 -2.70
C GLY A 43 -5.87 -13.77 -1.54
N MET A 44 -4.56 -13.76 -1.80
CA MET A 44 -3.53 -13.86 -0.76
C MET A 44 -3.62 -12.68 0.21
N PHE A 45 -3.79 -11.45 -0.30
CA PHE A 45 -3.99 -10.25 0.52
C PHE A 45 -5.26 -10.35 1.37
N GLN A 46 -6.37 -10.82 0.80
CA GLN A 46 -7.61 -11.06 1.55
C GLN A 46 -7.46 -12.13 2.63
N ALA A 47 -6.71 -13.20 2.36
CA ALA A 47 -6.41 -14.23 3.34
C ALA A 47 -5.56 -13.68 4.50
N ILE A 48 -4.55 -12.86 4.20
CA ILE A 48 -3.73 -12.17 5.22
C ILE A 48 -4.59 -11.22 6.06
N ILE A 49 -5.48 -10.45 5.43
CA ILE A 49 -6.42 -9.60 6.17
C ILE A 49 -7.33 -10.44 7.05
N ALA A 50 -7.87 -11.54 6.55
CA ALA A 50 -8.80 -12.40 7.29
C ALA A 50 -8.10 -13.12 8.47
N GLU A 51 -6.86 -13.54 8.30
CA GLU A 51 -6.04 -14.17 9.34
C GLU A 51 -5.63 -13.16 10.43
N ASN A 52 -5.35 -11.91 10.05
CA ASN A 52 -5.04 -10.83 10.99
C ASN A 52 -6.27 -10.02 11.43
N ALA A 53 -7.46 -10.39 10.96
CA ALA A 53 -8.71 -9.81 11.40
C ALA A 53 -9.08 -10.45 12.74
N GLU A 54 -8.32 -10.09 13.77
CA GLU A 54 -8.91 -10.02 15.10
C GLU A 54 -10.20 -9.20 14.94
N PRO A 55 -11.35 -9.65 15.49
CA PRO A 55 -12.55 -8.84 15.46
C PRO A 55 -12.12 -7.50 16.02
N ALA A 56 -12.17 -6.46 15.19
CA ALA A 56 -11.95 -5.12 15.65
C ALA A 56 -13.08 -4.86 16.64
N GLN A 57 -12.85 -5.25 17.89
CA GLN A 57 -13.55 -4.77 19.05
C GLN A 57 -13.14 -3.31 19.10
N GLN A 58 -13.74 -2.51 18.20
CA GLN A 58 -13.92 -1.10 18.47
C GLN A 58 -14.60 -1.12 19.84
N PRO A 59 -13.92 -0.66 20.91
CA PRO A 59 -14.60 -0.59 22.18
C PRO A 59 -15.85 0.24 21.91
N GLU A 60 -17.03 -0.21 22.32
CA GLU A 60 -18.30 0.51 22.11
C GLU A 60 -18.13 2.01 22.48
N ASN A 61 -17.31 2.26 23.51
CA ASN A 61 -16.84 3.58 23.92
C ASN A 61 -16.28 4.43 22.77
N SER A 62 -15.48 3.90 21.84
CA SER A 62 -14.90 4.67 20.72
C SER A 62 -15.95 5.30 19.80
N ARG A 63 -17.09 4.63 19.55
CA ARG A 63 -18.19 5.16 18.74
C ARG A 63 -19.01 6.19 19.52
N VAL A 64 -19.14 6.00 20.82
CA VAL A 64 -19.81 6.93 21.73
C VAL A 64 -19.00 8.22 21.87
N ASP A 65 -17.69 8.11 22.09
CA ASP A 65 -16.74 9.23 22.20
C ASP A 65 -16.81 10.14 20.96
N LEU A 66 -16.80 9.52 19.77
CA LEU A 66 -16.86 10.24 18.50
C LEU A 66 -18.20 10.96 18.30
N ARG A 67 -19.32 10.30 18.63
CA ARG A 67 -20.65 10.94 18.57
C ARG A 67 -20.76 12.11 19.54
N SER A 68 -20.29 11.93 20.77
CA SER A 68 -20.29 12.97 21.79
C SER A 68 -19.48 14.18 21.35
N TYR A 69 -18.28 13.98 20.79
CA TYR A 69 -17.45 15.05 20.25
C TYR A 69 -18.12 15.80 19.09
N LEU A 70 -18.76 15.08 18.15
CA LEU A 70 -19.44 15.71 17.01
C LEU A 70 -20.66 16.56 17.40
N LEU A 71 -21.22 16.33 18.59
CA LEU A 71 -22.33 17.11 19.15
C LEU A 71 -21.84 18.29 20.01
N GLU A 72 -20.56 18.32 20.37
CA GLU A 72 -19.99 19.40 21.19
C GLU A 72 -19.87 20.70 20.37
N PRO A 73 -20.12 21.87 20.98
CA PRO A 73 -19.84 23.14 20.33
C PRO A 73 -18.36 23.28 19.96
N THR A 74 -18.09 23.93 18.83
CA THR A 74 -16.72 24.17 18.37
C THR A 74 -15.98 25.12 19.30
N ILE A 75 -14.71 24.83 19.59
CA ILE A 75 -13.84 25.74 20.33
C ILE A 75 -13.66 27.07 19.59
N GLU A 76 -13.38 28.14 20.33
CA GLU A 76 -13.10 29.45 19.75
C GLU A 76 -11.90 29.42 18.80
N LEU A 77 -11.97 30.19 17.70
CA LEU A 77 -10.90 30.27 16.69
C LEU A 77 -9.52 30.69 17.23
N LYS A 78 -9.49 31.40 18.36
CA LYS A 78 -8.26 31.88 19.01
C LYS A 78 -7.62 30.83 19.93
N ARG A 79 -8.31 29.73 20.21
CA ARG A 79 -7.82 28.67 21.10
C ARG A 79 -6.96 27.68 20.34
N CYS A 80 -6.00 27.08 21.04
CA CYS A 80 -5.17 26.04 20.47
C CYS A 80 -5.93 24.70 20.50
N PRO A 81 -6.19 24.05 19.34
CA PRO A 81 -6.88 22.77 19.30
C PRO A 81 -6.09 21.65 19.99
N LEU A 82 -4.75 21.71 19.98
CA LEU A 82 -3.91 20.72 20.67
C LEU A 82 -4.07 20.77 22.20
N GLU A 83 -4.29 21.96 22.78
CA GLU A 83 -4.54 22.12 24.22
C GLU A 83 -5.92 21.60 24.62
N TYR A 84 -6.94 21.78 23.77
CA TYR A 84 -8.26 21.17 23.95
C TYR A 84 -8.14 19.64 24.00
N TRP A 85 -7.46 19.02 23.02
CA TRP A 85 -7.30 17.56 22.99
C TRP A 85 -6.43 17.01 24.13
N ARG A 86 -5.50 17.81 24.67
CA ARG A 86 -4.76 17.45 25.89
C ARG A 86 -5.67 17.47 27.12
N SER A 87 -6.50 18.49 27.24
CA SER A 87 -7.40 18.67 28.40
C SER A 87 -8.51 17.62 28.44
N ASN A 88 -8.99 17.19 27.26
CA ASN A 88 -10.08 16.22 27.13
C ASN A 88 -9.60 14.77 26.91
N GLU A 89 -8.32 14.48 27.16
CA GLU A 89 -7.74 13.14 26.97
C GLU A 89 -8.42 12.07 27.82
N SER A 90 -8.82 12.41 29.05
CA SER A 90 -9.57 11.51 29.94
C SER A 90 -10.99 11.22 29.44
N CYS A 91 -11.59 12.12 28.68
CA CYS A 91 -12.95 12.00 28.16
C CYS A 91 -12.98 11.29 26.80
N TYR A 92 -11.95 11.47 25.99
CA TYR A 92 -11.90 11.00 24.61
C TYR A 92 -10.64 10.15 24.38
N GLY A 93 -10.49 9.03 25.10
CA GLY A 93 -9.24 8.27 25.17
C GLY A 93 -8.52 8.06 23.83
N LEU A 94 -9.04 7.18 22.96
CA LEU A 94 -8.42 6.91 21.65
C LEU A 94 -8.54 8.10 20.69
N LEU A 95 -9.67 8.81 20.74
CA LEU A 95 -9.96 9.92 19.82
C LEU A 95 -8.99 11.10 20.01
N SER A 96 -8.68 11.46 21.25
CA SER A 96 -7.72 12.51 21.60
C SER A 96 -6.30 12.17 21.16
N GLN A 97 -5.88 10.91 21.32
CA GLN A 97 -4.58 10.43 20.84
C GLN A 97 -4.46 10.58 19.32
N LEU A 98 -5.50 10.17 18.58
CA LEU A 98 -5.54 10.31 17.14
C LEU A 98 -5.56 11.77 16.71
N ALA A 99 -6.41 12.60 17.33
CA ALA A 99 -6.51 14.01 16.99
C ALA A 99 -5.17 14.73 17.19
N ARG A 100 -4.47 14.50 18.30
CA ARG A 100 -3.14 15.08 18.54
C ARG A 100 -2.12 14.63 17.50
N LYS A 101 -2.14 13.35 17.10
CA LYS A 101 -1.25 12.81 16.07
C LYS A 101 -1.47 13.48 14.72
N TYR A 102 -2.72 13.63 14.28
CA TYR A 102 -3.00 14.20 12.96
C TYR A 102 -2.90 15.73 12.91
N LEU A 103 -3.25 16.43 14.00
CA LEU A 103 -3.16 17.90 14.08
C LEU A 103 -1.74 18.42 14.27
N SER A 104 -0.80 17.58 14.70
CA SER A 104 0.61 17.98 14.88
C SER A 104 1.43 17.94 13.59
N SER A 105 0.91 17.31 12.53
CA SER A 105 1.62 17.27 11.25
C SER A 105 1.63 18.67 10.62
N PRO A 106 2.79 19.19 10.18
CA PRO A 106 2.81 20.41 9.40
C PRO A 106 2.02 20.20 8.10
N CYS A 107 1.30 21.24 7.67
CA CYS A 107 0.51 21.23 6.44
C CYS A 107 1.40 21.20 5.18
N THR A 108 2.68 21.55 5.32
CA THR A 108 3.61 21.69 4.20
C THR A 108 4.98 21.09 4.54
N SER A 109 5.74 20.68 3.52
CA SER A 109 7.14 20.26 3.63
C SER A 109 8.12 21.43 3.78
N VAL A 110 7.66 22.68 3.79
CA VAL A 110 8.49 23.89 3.71
C VAL A 110 9.53 23.94 4.83
N ASP A 111 9.18 23.54 6.05
CA ASP A 111 10.14 23.55 7.16
C ASP A 111 11.25 22.51 6.97
N SER A 112 10.90 21.33 6.47
CA SER A 112 11.87 20.31 6.06
C SER A 112 12.76 20.84 4.94
N GLU A 113 12.18 21.46 3.90
CA GLU A 113 12.92 22.04 2.78
C GLU A 113 13.86 23.17 3.22
N ARG A 114 13.44 24.05 4.14
CA ARG A 114 14.30 25.09 4.73
C ARG A 114 15.49 24.49 5.45
N LEU A 115 15.27 23.45 6.25
CA LEU A 115 16.32 22.73 6.95
C LEU A 115 17.32 22.10 5.96
N PHE A 116 16.82 21.43 4.92
CA PHE A 116 17.66 20.82 3.88
C PHE A 116 18.36 21.84 2.99
N SER A 117 17.73 22.98 2.70
CA SER A 117 18.34 24.07 1.93
C SER A 117 19.49 24.73 2.70
N GLY A 118 19.30 24.96 4.01
CA GLY A 118 20.36 25.45 4.89
C GLY A 118 21.52 24.47 4.99
N ALA A 119 21.23 23.17 5.12
CA ALA A 119 22.25 22.12 5.12
C ALA A 119 22.98 22.02 3.76
N GLY A 120 22.27 22.22 2.65
CA GLY A 120 22.86 22.32 1.32
C GLY A 120 23.90 23.44 1.25
N ASN A 121 23.59 24.62 1.79
CA ASN A 121 24.54 25.74 1.79
C ASN A 121 25.80 25.44 2.62
N VAL A 122 25.67 24.75 3.76
CA VAL A 122 26.81 24.30 4.59
C VAL A 122 27.68 23.25 3.88
N MET A 123 27.05 22.32 3.15
CA MET A 123 27.79 21.29 2.38
C MET A 123 28.40 21.81 1.09
N THR A 124 27.94 22.97 0.59
CA THR A 124 28.44 23.60 -0.64
C THR A 124 29.50 24.69 -0.36
N GLU A 125 29.76 25.04 0.90
CA GLU A 125 30.88 25.91 1.26
C GLU A 125 32.24 25.20 1.03
N LYS A 126 32.72 25.37 -0.20
CA LYS A 126 34.12 25.59 -0.61
C LYS A 126 35.06 24.37 -0.62
N ARG A 127 35.26 23.85 -1.84
CA ARG A 127 36.58 23.51 -2.38
C ARG A 127 36.89 24.55 -3.48
N ASN A 128 37.50 25.68 -3.11
CA ASN A 128 38.27 26.52 -4.04
C ASN A 128 39.73 26.39 -3.68
#